data_AF-A0A506Q103-F1
#
_entry.id   AF-A0A506Q103-F1
#
_cell.length_a   1.000
_cell.length_b   1.000
_cell.length_c   1.000
_cell.angle_alpha   90.00
_cell.angle_beta   90.00
_cell.angle_gamma   90.00
#
_symmetry.space_group_name_H-M   'P 1'
#
loop_
_entity.id
_entity.type
_entity.pdbx_description
1 polymer ?
#
loop_
_entity_poly.entity_id
_entity_poly.type
_entity_poly.pdbx_seq_one_letter_code
_entity_poly.pdbx_strand_id
1 'polypeptide(L)'
;MRLSELKANHDYVNEGVYLILKLRKKKGIRKDKYVEIPCRWFDYNSGDKVDWLIVREYEPDVNGKVKYTNYKLENIHEHVSIVNMKGEALCI
;
A
#
# COMPACT_ATOMS: atom_id res chain seq x y z
N MET A 1 -8.75 -7.09 4.72
CA MET A 1 -8.19 -6.83 6.09
C MET A 1 -8.02 -5.32 6.32
N ARG A 2 -8.05 -4.80 7.55
CA ARG A 2 -7.79 -3.36 7.79
C ARG A 2 -6.29 -3.07 7.82
N LEU A 3 -5.87 -1.92 7.29
CA LEU A 3 -4.47 -1.47 7.32
C LEU A 3 -3.90 -1.41 8.75
N SER A 4 -4.72 -1.03 9.73
CA SER A 4 -4.33 -0.98 11.15
C SER A 4 -4.10 -2.34 11.79
N GLU A 5 -4.57 -3.44 11.16
CA GLU A 5 -4.37 -4.82 11.63
C GLU A 5 -3.10 -5.44 11.03
N LEU A 6 -2.51 -4.78 10.03
CA LEU A 6 -1.27 -5.20 9.38
C LEU A 6 -0.05 -4.72 10.18
N LYS A 7 1.02 -5.52 10.13
CA LYS A 7 2.31 -5.23 10.75
C LYS A 7 3.05 -4.19 9.93
N ALA A 8 3.21 -2.98 10.48
CA ALA A 8 4.10 -1.97 9.94
C ALA A 8 5.57 -2.40 10.05
N ASN A 9 6.43 -1.84 9.20
CA ASN A 9 7.84 -2.17 9.11
C ASN A 9 8.10 -3.68 8.96
N HIS A 10 7.32 -4.32 8.10
CA HIS A 10 7.42 -5.76 7.84
C HIS A 10 7.38 -6.04 6.33
N ASP A 11 8.28 -6.92 5.88
CA ASP A 11 8.40 -7.30 4.47
C ASP A 11 7.58 -8.57 4.21
N TYR A 12 6.36 -8.37 3.72
CA TYR A 12 5.37 -9.41 3.47
C TYR A 12 5.80 -10.43 2.42
N VAL A 13 6.78 -10.06 1.58
CA VAL A 13 7.36 -10.99 0.60
C VAL A 13 7.99 -12.20 1.28
N ASN A 14 8.50 -12.04 2.52
CA ASN A 14 9.07 -13.14 3.31
C ASN A 14 8.00 -14.16 3.73
N GLU A 15 6.72 -13.78 3.70
CA GLU A 15 5.57 -14.65 3.99
C GLU A 15 4.91 -15.19 2.70
N GLY A 16 5.51 -14.92 1.53
CA GLY A 16 4.96 -15.36 0.24
C GLY A 16 3.74 -14.57 -0.22
N VAL A 17 3.55 -13.35 0.30
CA VAL A 17 2.41 -12.48 -0.04
C VAL A 17 2.85 -11.05 -0.34
N TYR A 18 1.97 -10.29 -0.98
CA TYR A 18 2.05 -8.84 -1.12
C TYR A 18 0.68 -8.20 -0.87
N LEU A 19 0.69 -6.90 -0.65
CA LEU A 19 -0.48 -6.12 -0.29
C LEU A 19 -0.97 -5.32 -1.50
N ILE A 20 -2.28 -5.10 -1.59
CA ILE A 20 -2.87 -4.13 -2.52
C ILE A 20 -3.48 -2.98 -1.71
N LEU A 21 -2.85 -1.81 -1.78
CA LEU A 21 -3.39 -0.58 -1.23
C LEU A 21 -4.31 0.10 -2.25
N LYS A 22 -5.44 0.64 -1.80
CA LYS A 22 -6.35 1.43 -2.64
C LYS A 22 -6.19 2.92 -2.32
N LEU A 23 -5.68 3.69 -3.27
CA LEU A 23 -5.47 5.12 -3.16
C LEU A 23 -6.55 5.91 -3.89
N ARG A 24 -7.17 6.87 -3.21
CA ARG A 24 -8.17 7.73 -3.82
C ARG A 24 -7.52 8.71 -4.82
N LYS A 25 -7.99 8.74 -6.08
CA LYS A 25 -7.55 9.80 -7.01
C LYS A 25 -8.12 11.14 -6.54
N LYS A 26 -7.23 12.14 -6.33
CA LYS A 26 -7.45 13.58 -6.09
C LYS A 26 -8.82 13.99 -5.52
N LYS A 27 -8.85 14.68 -4.38
CA LYS A 27 -10.04 15.30 -3.78
C LYS A 27 -10.85 16.07 -4.85
N GLY A 28 -12.03 15.55 -5.23
CA GLY A 28 -12.94 16.16 -6.21
C GLY A 28 -13.21 15.33 -7.48
N ILE A 29 -12.36 14.35 -7.81
CA ILE A 29 -12.68 13.33 -8.81
C ILE A 29 -13.42 12.19 -8.08
N ARG A 30 -14.47 11.65 -8.70
CA ARG A 30 -15.51 10.79 -8.08
C ARG A 30 -14.98 9.83 -7.00
N LYS A 31 -15.70 9.76 -5.87
CA LYS A 31 -15.31 9.03 -4.64
C LYS A 31 -15.06 7.52 -4.83
N ASP A 32 -15.54 6.95 -5.93
CA ASP A 32 -15.44 5.55 -6.34
C ASP A 32 -14.14 5.21 -7.09
N LYS A 33 -13.35 6.20 -7.53
CA LYS A 33 -12.13 5.93 -8.30
C LYS A 33 -10.89 5.82 -7.40
N TYR A 34 -10.53 4.58 -7.11
CA TYR A 34 -9.26 4.23 -6.49
C TYR A 34 -8.23 3.78 -7.54
N VAL A 35 -6.95 3.94 -7.23
CA VAL A 35 -5.84 3.25 -7.89
C VAL A 35 -5.32 2.20 -6.93
N GLU A 36 -5.08 1.01 -7.45
CA GLU A 36 -4.45 -0.07 -6.70
C GLU A 36 -2.94 0.03 -6.80
N ILE A 37 -2.27 -0.05 -5.65
CA ILE A 37 -0.82 -0.02 -5.52
C ILE A 37 -0.38 -1.34 -4.90
N PRO A 38 0.24 -2.23 -5.69
CA PRO A 38 0.91 -3.41 -5.16
C PRO A 38 2.13 -3.02 -4.34
N CYS A 39 2.21 -3.47 -3.10
CA CYS A 39 3.34 -3.22 -2.23
C CYS A 39 3.73 -4.41 -1.39
N ARG A 40 5.00 -4.47 -1.00
CA ARG A 40 5.56 -5.55 -0.19
C ARG A 40 5.85 -5.15 1.25
N TRP A 41 5.92 -3.85 1.51
CA TRP A 41 6.29 -3.30 2.81
C TRP A 41 5.69 -1.90 2.93
N PHE A 42 5.33 -1.52 4.16
CA PHE A 42 4.94 -0.17 4.50
C PHE A 42 5.39 0.20 5.92
N ASP A 43 5.43 1.49 6.21
CA ASP A 43 5.55 2.00 7.57
C ASP A 43 4.82 3.33 7.71
N TYR A 44 4.48 3.69 8.95
CA TYR A 44 3.85 4.96 9.28
C TYR A 44 4.93 6.02 9.47
N ASN A 45 4.74 7.16 8.82
CA ASN A 45 5.60 8.33 8.94
C ASN A 45 4.74 9.54 9.34
N SER A 46 4.66 9.80 10.64
CA SER A 46 3.95 10.95 11.19
C SER A 46 4.80 12.20 11.02
N GLY A 47 4.39 13.09 10.11
CA GLY A 47 4.95 14.44 10.03
C GLY A 47 4.14 15.44 10.87
N ASP A 48 4.72 16.61 11.17
CA ASP A 48 4.12 17.62 12.07
C ASP A 48 2.68 18.06 11.72
N LYS A 49 2.24 17.89 10.47
CA LYS A 49 0.93 18.36 9.98
C LYS A 49 0.11 17.30 9.23
N VAL A 50 0.73 16.20 8.81
CA VAL A 50 0.11 15.19 7.94
C VAL A 50 0.75 13.84 8.25
N ASP A 51 -0.08 12.83 8.49
CA ASP A 51 0.35 11.45 8.56
C ASP A 51 0.54 10.85 7.16
N TRP A 52 1.66 10.19 6.97
CA TRP A 52 2.03 9.53 5.73
C TRP A 52 2.19 8.03 5.96
N LEU A 53 1.94 7.27 4.90
CA LEU A 53 2.38 5.90 4.78
C LEU A 53 3.54 5.89 3.77
N ILE A 54 4.72 5.48 4.22
CA ILE A 54 5.81 5.15 3.29
C ILE A 54 5.58 3.73 2.80
N VAL A 55 5.61 3.54 1.48
CA VAL A 55 5.29 2.27 0.85
C VAL A 55 6.42 1.88 -0.07
N ARG A 56 6.81 0.61 -0.01
CA ARG A 56 7.74 0.00 -0.95
C ARG A 56 6.96 -0.85 -1.94
N GLU A 57 6.93 -0.41 -3.19
CA GLU A 57 6.18 -1.09 -4.25
C GLU A 57 6.73 -2.51 -4.48
N TYR A 58 5.83 -3.42 -4.87
CA TYR A 58 6.15 -4.83 -5.08
C TYR A 58 7.08 -5.00 -6.29
N GLU A 59 6.77 -4.31 -7.39
CA GLU A 59 7.63 -4.28 -8.57
C GLU A 59 8.69 -3.16 -8.44
N PRO A 60 9.96 -3.45 -8.81
CA PRO A 60 10.95 -2.41 -8.95
C PRO A 60 10.55 -1.45 -10.08
N ASP A 61 11.13 -0.24 -10.06
CA ASP A 61 10.99 0.67 -11.19
C ASP A 61 11.63 0.09 -12.46
N VAL A 62 11.43 0.77 -13.60
CA VAL A 62 12.00 0.38 -14.90
C VAL A 62 13.52 0.18 -14.90
N ASN A 63 14.24 0.66 -13.88
CA ASN A 63 15.69 0.56 -13.75
C ASN A 63 16.12 -0.53 -12.74
N GLY A 64 15.19 -1.37 -12.28
CA GLY A 64 15.47 -2.41 -11.29
C GLY A 64 15.66 -1.88 -9.87
N LYS A 65 15.41 -0.58 -9.62
CA LYS A 65 15.54 0.01 -8.29
C LYS A 65 14.27 -0.17 -7.49
N VAL A 66 14.46 -0.38 -6.19
CA VAL A 66 13.37 -0.40 -5.24
C VAL A 66 12.71 0.98 -5.21
N LYS A 67 11.42 1.02 -5.49
CA LYS A 67 10.64 2.25 -5.44
C LYS A 67 9.96 2.41 -4.08
N TYR A 68 10.29 3.51 -3.41
CA TYR A 68 9.59 3.97 -2.22
C TYR A 68 8.73 5.18 -2.55
N THR A 69 7.47 5.17 -2.12
CA THR A 69 6.52 6.25 -2.36
C THR A 69 5.83 6.61 -1.05
N ASN A 70 5.72 7.92 -0.76
CA ASN A 70 4.94 8.42 0.36
C ASN A 70 3.52 8.75 -0.10
N TYR A 71 2.53 8.18 0.57
CA TYR A 71 1.12 8.49 0.36
C TYR A 71 0.52 9.10 1.62
N LYS A 72 -0.30 10.13 1.47
CA LYS A 72 -1.03 10.69 2.63
C LYS A 72 -1.99 9.64 3.16
N LEU A 73 -2.01 9.44 4.47
CA LEU A 73 -2.86 8.45 5.11
C LEU A 73 -4.34 8.71 4.83
N GLU A 74 -4.77 9.98 4.78
CA GLU A 74 -6.15 10.38 4.44
C GLU A 74 -6.63 9.91 3.05
N ASN A 75 -5.72 9.55 2.15
CA ASN A 75 -6.05 9.10 0.79
C ASN A 75 -6.03 7.58 0.65
N ILE A 76 -5.59 6.85 1.67
CA ILE A 76 -5.53 5.39 1.68
C ILE A 76 -6.86 4.87 2.21
N HIS A 77 -7.47 3.97 1.44
CA HIS A 77 -8.65 3.23 1.89
C HIS A 77 -8.26 2.29 3.03
N GLU A 78 -9.10 2.17 4.06
CA GLU A 78 -8.79 1.37 5.26
C GLU A 78 -8.60 -0.12 4.97
N HIS A 79 -9.35 -0.65 4.00
CA HIS A 79 -9.26 -2.06 3.60
C HIS A 79 -8.11 -2.28 2.59
N VAL A 80 -7.30 -3.26 2.91
CA VAL A 80 -6.15 -3.76 2.15
C VAL A 80 -6.41 -5.21 1.78
N SER A 81 -6.16 -5.54 0.52
CA SER A 81 -6.19 -6.94 0.07
C SER A 81 -4.82 -7.58 0.25
N ILE A 82 -4.80 -8.85 0.65
CA ILE A 82 -3.58 -9.67 0.72
C ILE A 82 -3.62 -10.65 -0.44
N VAL A 83 -2.53 -10.71 -1.19
CA VAL A 83 -2.43 -11.48 -2.44
C VAL A 83 -1.20 -12.36 -2.36
N ASN A 84 -1.30 -13.62 -2.79
CA ASN A 84 -0.13 -14.49 -2.87
C ASN A 84 0.78 -14.12 -4.07
N MET A 85 1.98 -14.68 -4.15
CA MET A 85 2.89 -14.40 -5.26
C MET A 85 2.41 -14.81 -6.66
N LYS A 86 1.28 -15.55 -6.75
CA LYS A 86 0.64 -15.91 -8.02
C LYS A 86 -0.44 -14.91 -8.44
N GLY A 87 -0.72 -13.89 -7.63
CA GLY A 87 -1.76 -12.91 -7.89
C GLY A 87 -3.15 -13.30 -7.36
N GLU A 88 -3.27 -14.37 -6.57
CA GLU A 88 -4.54 -14.84 -6.02
C GLU A 88 -4.85 -14.14 -4.70
N ALA A 89 -6.06 -13.58 -4.57
CA ALA A 89 -6.50 -12.93 -3.35
C ALA A 89 -6.68 -13.95 -2.23
N LEU A 90 -5.97 -13.78 -1.13
CA LEU A 90 -6.07 -14.60 0.08
C LEU A 90 -7.05 -14.00 1.10
N CYS A 91 -7.20 -12.68 1.09
CA CYS A 91 -8.12 -11.96 1.96
C CYS A 91 -8.56 -10.65 1.27
N ILE A 92 -9.86 -10.37 1.37
CA ILE A 92 -10.50 -9.12 0.92
C ILE A 92 -11.03 -8.41 2.17
#